data_AF-A0A963S495-F1
#
_entry.id   AF-A0A963S495-F1
#
_cell.length_a   1.000
_cell.length_b   1.000
_cell.length_c   1.000
_cell.angle_alpha   90.00
_cell.angle_beta   90.00
_cell.angle_gamma   90.00
#
_symmetry.space_group_name_H-M   'P 1'
#
loop_
_entity.id
_entity.type
_entity.pdbx_description
1 polymer ?
#
loop_
_entity_poly.entity_id
_entity_poly.type
_entity_poly.pdbx_seq_one_letter_code
_entity_poly.pdbx_strand_id
1 'polypeptide(L)'
;MFDSARSAVLTSLPDAPLTNFTCSPDPDNPGWLRWRLADETRYNEAVLGRQLVRAEGTDTCRLRMFPQHHHTNSAGNVHGAISLGLIDVSMFAALYVLRGVDAGRSVTVDVSTQFIGAGDPSRPLDAVVEVLRETRRLAFLRGLIMQDDGIVAAFSGTARKPSERK
;
A
#
# COMPACT_ATOMS: atom_id res chain seq x y z
N MET A 1 17.35 7.73 5.57
CA MET A 1 18.01 6.41 5.58
C MET A 1 17.09 5.52 6.39
N PHE A 2 16.26 4.72 5.73
CA PHE A 2 15.44 3.72 6.41
C PHE A 2 16.43 2.71 6.98
N ASP A 3 16.65 2.81 8.29
CA ASP A 3 17.64 1.99 8.98
C ASP A 3 17.21 0.52 8.92
N SER A 4 18.21 -0.35 8.74
CA SER A 4 18.06 -1.80 8.70
C SER A 4 17.86 -2.33 10.13
N ALA A 5 16.80 -1.87 10.79
CA ALA A 5 16.34 -2.48 12.02
C ALA A 5 15.63 -3.78 11.63
N ARG A 6 16.10 -4.90 12.21
CA ARG A 6 15.55 -6.24 12.01
C ARG A 6 14.02 -6.21 12.12
N SER A 7 13.36 -6.33 10.97
CA SER A 7 11.90 -6.43 10.85
C SER A 7 11.45 -7.69 11.57
N ALA A 8 10.84 -7.53 12.74
CA ALA A 8 9.92 -8.54 13.25
C ALA A 8 8.72 -8.50 12.30
N VAL A 9 8.71 -9.41 11.33
CA VAL A 9 7.53 -9.63 10.48
C VAL A 9 6.39 -9.96 11.43
N LEU A 10 5.39 -9.07 11.53
CA LEU A 10 4.14 -9.42 12.20
C LEU A 10 3.52 -10.58 11.40
N THR A 11 3.59 -11.78 11.97
CA THR A 11 3.16 -13.03 11.32
C THR A 11 1.67 -13.31 11.48
N SER A 12 0.95 -12.54 12.30
CA SER A 12 -0.49 -12.70 12.51
C SER A 12 -1.27 -11.51 11.94
N LEU A 13 -2.25 -11.81 11.09
CA LEU A 13 -3.24 -10.83 10.64
C LEU A 13 -4.00 -10.24 11.85
N PRO A 14 -4.43 -8.97 11.78
CA PRO A 14 -5.30 -8.41 12.79
C PRO A 14 -6.62 -9.19 12.87
N ASP A 15 -7.08 -9.49 14.08
CA ASP A 15 -8.45 -9.96 14.32
C ASP A 15 -9.41 -8.76 14.27
N ALA A 16 -9.59 -8.22 13.06
CA ALA A 16 -10.34 -7.01 12.80
C ALA A 16 -11.17 -7.13 11.51
N PRO A 17 -12.34 -6.48 11.43
CA PRO A 17 -13.16 -6.51 10.23
C PRO A 17 -12.45 -5.87 9.04
N LEU A 18 -12.61 -6.50 7.88
CA LEU A 18 -12.06 -6.04 6.61
C LEU A 18 -13.19 -6.03 5.57
N THR A 19 -13.98 -4.96 5.56
CA THR A 19 -15.16 -4.83 4.69
C THR A 19 -14.71 -4.80 3.22
N ASN A 20 -15.31 -5.58 2.33
CA ASN A 20 -15.07 -5.58 0.87
C ASN A 20 -13.63 -5.92 0.41
N PHE A 21 -12.75 -6.34 1.31
CA PHE A 21 -11.37 -6.73 1.01
C PHE A 21 -11.10 -8.13 1.55
N THR A 22 -10.09 -8.79 1.01
CA THR A 22 -9.50 -9.98 1.62
C THR A 22 -8.00 -9.78 1.76
N CYS A 23 -7.44 -10.32 2.84
CA CYS A 23 -6.02 -10.26 3.16
C CYS A 23 -5.62 -11.60 3.77
N SER A 24 -4.91 -12.43 3.01
CA SER A 24 -4.55 -13.80 3.42
C SER A 24 -3.13 -14.13 2.97
N PRO A 25 -2.45 -15.11 3.57
CA PRO A 25 -1.11 -15.53 3.13
C PRO A 25 -1.06 -15.81 1.62
N ASP A 26 -0.01 -15.34 0.96
CA ASP A 26 0.25 -15.62 -0.45
C ASP A 26 1.07 -16.93 -0.56
N PRO A 27 0.60 -17.94 -1.32
CA PRO A 27 1.26 -19.25 -1.37
C PRO A 27 2.64 -19.21 -2.02
N ASP A 28 2.88 -18.27 -2.93
CA ASP A 28 4.13 -18.18 -3.69
C ASP A 28 5.16 -17.25 -3.03
N ASN A 29 4.74 -16.46 -2.04
CA ASN A 29 5.56 -15.44 -1.40
C ASN A 29 5.49 -15.59 0.13
N PRO A 30 6.24 -16.52 0.74
CA PRO A 30 6.26 -16.69 2.19
C PRO A 30 6.53 -15.37 2.94
N GLY A 31 5.71 -15.10 3.95
CA GLY A 31 5.75 -13.86 4.73
C GLY A 31 5.03 -12.67 4.08
N TRP A 32 4.46 -12.82 2.89
CA TRP A 32 3.59 -11.85 2.27
C TRP A 32 2.12 -12.27 2.36
N LEU A 33 1.25 -11.27 2.38
CA LEU A 33 -0.19 -11.42 2.31
C LEU A 33 -0.68 -10.92 0.96
N ARG A 34 -1.66 -11.60 0.37
CA ARG A 34 -2.37 -11.14 -0.81
C ARG A 34 -3.39 -10.07 -0.39
N TRP A 35 -3.19 -8.83 -0.84
CA TRP A 35 -4.15 -7.75 -0.66
C TRP A 35 -5.04 -7.64 -1.89
N ARG A 36 -6.37 -7.72 -1.73
CA ARG A 36 -7.30 -7.65 -2.85
C ARG A 36 -8.69 -7.18 -2.42
N LEU A 37 -9.40 -6.52 -3.33
CA LEU A 37 -10.84 -6.35 -3.18
C LEU A 37 -11.52 -7.73 -3.26
N ALA A 38 -12.66 -7.85 -2.59
CA ALA A 38 -13.50 -9.05 -2.71
C ALA A 38 -14.07 -9.19 -4.13
N ASP A 39 -14.38 -8.06 -4.77
CA ASP A 39 -14.76 -7.95 -6.19
C ASP A 39 -13.54 -7.56 -7.03
N GLU A 40 -12.96 -8.56 -7.72
CA GLU A 40 -11.76 -8.43 -8.55
C GLU A 40 -11.98 -7.64 -9.84
N THR A 41 -13.22 -7.32 -10.21
CA THR A 41 -13.52 -6.51 -11.41
C THR A 41 -13.30 -5.01 -11.19
N ARG A 42 -12.98 -4.62 -9.94
CA ARG A 42 -12.80 -3.22 -9.53
C ARG A 42 -11.34 -2.80 -9.61
N TYR A 43 -11.16 -1.47 -9.52
CA TYR A 43 -9.92 -0.74 -9.74
C TYR A 43 -8.63 -1.43 -9.24
N ASN A 44 -8.56 -1.90 -7.99
CA ASN A 44 -7.32 -2.49 -7.46
C ASN A 44 -6.81 -3.64 -8.33
N GLU A 45 -7.64 -4.65 -8.61
CA GLU A 45 -7.20 -5.81 -9.39
C GLU A 45 -7.31 -5.52 -10.89
N ALA A 46 -8.40 -4.88 -11.34
CA ALA A 46 -8.64 -4.62 -12.75
C ALA A 46 -7.66 -3.60 -13.38
N VAL A 47 -7.15 -2.65 -12.58
CA VAL A 47 -6.25 -1.59 -13.06
C VAL A 47 -4.84 -1.75 -12.51
N LEU A 48 -4.65 -2.03 -11.21
CA LEU A 48 -3.29 -2.15 -10.64
C LEU A 48 -2.76 -3.59 -10.67
N GLY A 49 -3.62 -4.59 -10.87
CA GLY A 49 -3.25 -6.00 -10.90
C GLY A 49 -2.88 -6.55 -9.51
N ARG A 50 -2.03 -7.57 -9.51
CA ARG A 50 -1.66 -8.30 -8.29
C ARG A 50 -0.93 -7.40 -7.29
N GLN A 51 -1.38 -7.44 -6.04
CA GLN A 51 -0.88 -6.68 -4.90
C GLN A 51 -0.54 -7.60 -3.71
N LEU A 52 0.66 -7.45 -3.16
CA LEU A 52 1.13 -8.16 -1.97
C LEU A 52 1.47 -7.17 -0.87
N VAL A 53 1.15 -7.48 0.38
CA VAL A 53 1.41 -6.62 1.53
C VAL A 53 2.16 -7.35 2.64
N ARG A 54 3.05 -6.65 3.35
CA ARG A 54 3.79 -7.19 4.50
C ARG A 54 4.18 -6.09 5.48
N ALA A 55 4.02 -6.33 6.77
CA ALA A 55 4.57 -5.45 7.81
C ALA A 55 6.11 -5.52 7.83
N GLU A 56 6.78 -4.37 7.91
CA GLU A 56 8.24 -4.24 8.03
C GLU A 56 8.70 -3.65 9.37
N GLY A 57 7.75 -3.50 10.30
CA GLY A 57 7.97 -3.00 11.65
C GLY A 57 6.63 -2.73 12.34
N THR A 58 6.67 -2.08 13.51
CA THR A 58 5.47 -1.68 14.25
C THR A 58 4.63 -0.66 13.50
N ASP A 59 5.30 0.24 12.77
CA ASP A 59 4.67 1.41 12.15
C ASP A 59 4.91 1.47 10.63
N THR A 60 5.59 0.47 10.07
CA THR A 60 5.97 0.44 8.66
C THR A 60 5.41 -0.79 7.95
N CYS A 61 4.86 -0.60 6.77
CA CYS A 61 4.29 -1.64 5.92
C CYS A 61 4.74 -1.45 4.47
N ARG A 62 4.94 -2.56 3.76
CA ARG A 62 5.25 -2.57 2.33
C ARG A 62 4.08 -3.14 1.56
N LEU A 63 3.59 -2.40 0.56
CA LEU A 63 2.68 -2.90 -0.47
C LEU A 63 3.43 -2.98 -1.80
N ARG A 64 3.38 -4.13 -2.46
CA ARG A 64 4.02 -4.41 -3.74
C ARG A 64 2.97 -4.58 -4.83
N MET A 65 3.20 -3.97 -5.99
CA MET A 65 2.51 -4.33 -7.23
C MET A 65 3.51 -4.84 -8.29
N PHE A 66 2.98 -5.47 -9.33
CA PHE A 66 3.75 -5.98 -10.46
C PHE A 66 3.33 -5.22 -11.72
N PRO A 67 4.11 -4.23 -12.18
CA PRO A 67 3.76 -3.45 -13.36
C PRO A 67 3.54 -4.33 -14.61
N GLN A 68 2.63 -3.87 -15.47
CA GLN A 68 2.28 -4.50 -16.74
C GLN A 68 2.41 -3.48 -17.88
N HIS A 69 2.41 -3.95 -19.14
CA HIS A 69 2.60 -3.05 -20.29
C HIS A 69 1.61 -1.87 -20.30
N HIS A 70 0.33 -2.10 -19.97
CA HIS A 70 -0.69 -1.06 -19.93
C HIS A 70 -0.55 -0.07 -18.75
N HIS A 71 0.39 -0.31 -17.83
CA HIS A 71 0.77 0.63 -16.77
C HIS A 71 1.82 1.64 -17.23
N THR A 72 2.37 1.48 -18.43
CA THR A 72 3.45 2.34 -18.92
C THR A 72 2.92 3.65 -19.51
N ASN A 73 3.73 4.70 -19.41
CA ASN A 73 3.53 5.96 -20.11
C ASN A 73 4.16 5.94 -21.50
N SER A 74 4.06 7.06 -22.23
CA SER A 74 4.61 7.20 -23.59
C SER A 74 6.14 7.02 -23.68
N ALA A 75 6.86 7.13 -22.57
CA ALA A 75 8.30 6.90 -22.48
C ALA A 75 8.65 5.45 -22.08
N GLY A 76 7.66 4.57 -21.94
CA GLY A 76 7.86 3.17 -21.53
C GLY A 76 8.10 2.99 -20.02
N ASN A 77 8.04 4.05 -19.22
CA ASN A 77 8.17 3.98 -17.76
C ASN A 77 6.82 3.78 -17.09
N VAL A 78 6.77 3.32 -15.85
CA VAL A 78 5.53 3.27 -15.07
C VAL A 78 4.89 4.65 -15.01
N HIS A 79 3.62 4.74 -15.40
CA HIS A 79 2.89 6.00 -15.45
C HIS A 79 2.68 6.55 -14.04
N GLY A 80 2.84 7.87 -13.85
CA GLY A 80 2.72 8.50 -12.52
C GLY A 80 1.36 8.25 -11.85
N ALA A 81 0.28 8.16 -12.63
CA ALA A 81 -1.05 7.80 -12.13
C ALA A 81 -1.15 6.36 -11.58
N ILE A 82 -0.34 5.42 -12.10
CA ILE A 82 -0.27 4.06 -11.56
C ILE A 82 0.44 4.09 -10.20
N SER A 83 1.55 4.82 -10.11
CA SER A 83 2.24 5.04 -8.82
C SER A 83 1.31 5.73 -7.81
N LEU A 84 0.51 6.71 -8.23
CA LEU A 84 -0.45 7.38 -7.35
C LEU A 84 -1.59 6.45 -6.90
N GLY A 85 -2.09 5.58 -7.79
CA GLY A 85 -3.06 4.55 -7.44
C GLY A 85 -2.48 3.54 -6.43
N LEU A 86 -1.22 3.14 -6.60
CA LEU A 86 -0.51 2.31 -5.63
C LEU A 86 -0.37 3.03 -4.27
N ILE A 87 0.00 4.32 -4.26
CA ILE A 87 0.08 5.13 -3.05
C ILE A 87 -1.25 5.10 -2.29
N ASP A 88 -2.35 5.38 -2.97
CA ASP A 88 -3.69 5.39 -2.37
C ASP A 88 -4.03 4.04 -1.71
N VAL A 89 -3.89 2.95 -2.44
CA VAL A 89 -4.18 1.59 -1.92
C VAL A 89 -3.24 1.23 -0.76
N SER A 90 -1.97 1.63 -0.83
CA SER A 90 -0.96 1.30 0.19
C SER A 90 -1.29 1.88 1.56
N MET A 91 -1.93 3.06 1.62
CA MET A 91 -2.33 3.65 2.89
C MET A 91 -3.33 2.76 3.63
N PHE A 92 -4.33 2.22 2.94
CA PHE A 92 -5.34 1.36 3.56
C PHE A 92 -4.82 -0.03 3.90
N ALA A 93 -3.97 -0.59 3.03
CA ALA A 93 -3.29 -1.85 3.32
C ALA A 93 -2.42 -1.71 4.59
N ALA A 94 -1.67 -0.61 4.72
CA ALA A 94 -0.87 -0.30 5.91
C ALA A 94 -1.75 -0.11 7.17
N LEU A 95 -2.83 0.67 7.08
CA LEU A 95 -3.74 0.87 8.22
C LEU A 95 -4.40 -0.43 8.68
N TYR A 96 -4.80 -1.29 7.76
CA TYR A 96 -5.33 -2.60 8.15
C TYR A 96 -4.26 -3.46 8.79
N VAL A 97 -3.15 -3.72 8.09
CA VAL A 97 -2.09 -4.65 8.55
C VAL A 97 -1.47 -4.20 9.86
N LEU A 98 -1.26 -2.90 10.07
CA LEU A 98 -0.55 -2.38 11.23
C LEU A 98 -1.47 -2.02 12.40
N ARG A 99 -2.77 -1.75 12.15
CA ARG A 99 -3.68 -1.17 13.16
C ARG A 99 -5.06 -1.83 13.23
N GLY A 100 -5.37 -2.78 12.37
CA GLY A 100 -6.70 -3.39 12.29
C GLY A 100 -7.81 -2.40 11.90
N VAL A 101 -7.47 -1.32 11.19
CA VAL A 101 -8.46 -0.36 10.71
C VAL A 101 -9.16 -0.93 9.47
N ASP A 102 -10.49 -0.92 9.47
CA ASP A 102 -11.28 -1.42 8.34
C ASP A 102 -11.11 -0.54 7.10
N ALA A 103 -10.29 -1.01 6.17
CA ALA A 103 -9.95 -0.36 4.91
C ALA A 103 -11.18 -0.04 4.06
N GLY A 104 -12.14 -0.96 3.94
CA GLY A 104 -13.30 -0.79 3.06
C GLY A 104 -14.31 0.24 3.52
N ARG A 105 -14.15 0.76 4.74
CA ARG A 105 -14.96 1.85 5.31
C ARG A 105 -14.15 3.12 5.55
N SER A 106 -12.88 3.11 5.13
CA SER A 106 -11.99 4.26 5.20
C SER A 106 -11.95 4.98 3.86
N VAL A 107 -11.60 6.27 3.87
CA VAL A 107 -11.51 7.08 2.65
C VAL A 107 -10.28 7.99 2.68
N THR A 108 -9.70 8.23 1.50
CA THR A 108 -8.58 9.16 1.37
C THR A 108 -9.12 10.58 1.49
N VAL A 109 -8.50 11.37 2.36
CA VAL A 109 -8.84 12.79 2.51
C VAL A 109 -7.94 13.63 1.60
N ASP A 110 -6.64 13.36 1.63
CA ASP A 110 -5.65 13.99 0.77
C ASP A 110 -4.43 13.11 0.59
N VAL A 111 -3.74 13.29 -0.54
CA VAL A 111 -2.40 12.78 -0.81
C VAL A 111 -1.62 13.85 -1.56
N SER A 112 -0.41 14.15 -1.10
CA SER A 112 0.59 14.92 -1.82
C SER A 112 1.71 14.00 -2.28
N THR A 113 2.14 14.11 -3.53
CA THR A 113 3.15 13.23 -4.12
C THR A 113 4.19 14.04 -4.89
N GLN A 114 5.46 13.67 -4.72
CA GLN A 114 6.57 14.16 -5.52
C GLN A 114 7.12 12.99 -6.35
N PHE A 115 7.12 13.13 -7.68
CA PHE A 115 7.74 12.17 -8.59
C PHE A 115 9.21 12.51 -8.73
N ILE A 116 10.07 11.57 -8.33
CA ILE A 116 11.53 11.77 -8.16
C ILE A 116 12.30 11.05 -9.28
N GLY A 117 11.89 9.83 -9.62
CA GLY A 117 12.57 8.98 -10.59
C GLY A 117 11.59 8.26 -11.50
N ALA A 118 12.13 7.65 -12.56
CA ALA A 118 11.36 6.82 -13.49
C ALA A 118 11.17 5.41 -12.92
N GLY A 119 9.93 4.91 -12.96
CA GLY A 119 9.64 3.52 -12.64
C GLY A 119 9.87 2.59 -13.85
N ASP A 120 10.57 1.49 -13.63
CA ASP A 120 10.85 0.44 -14.61
C ASP A 120 9.75 -0.65 -14.57
N PRO A 121 9.00 -0.87 -15.66
CA PRO A 121 7.90 -1.83 -15.66
C PRO A 121 8.35 -3.30 -15.60
N SER A 122 9.64 -3.60 -15.76
CA SER A 122 10.17 -4.97 -15.67
C SER A 122 10.40 -5.44 -14.23
N ARG A 123 10.32 -4.53 -13.25
CA ARG A 123 10.60 -4.78 -11.84
C ARG A 123 9.35 -4.52 -10.97
N PRO A 124 9.18 -5.23 -9.85
CA PRO A 124 8.12 -4.90 -8.89
C PRO A 124 8.22 -3.44 -8.42
N LEU A 125 7.08 -2.84 -8.12
CA LEU A 125 6.98 -1.49 -7.60
C LEU A 125 6.44 -1.53 -6.17
N ASP A 126 7.23 -1.05 -5.22
CA ASP A 126 6.92 -1.12 -3.80
C ASP A 126 6.56 0.25 -3.24
N ALA A 127 5.44 0.34 -2.52
CA ALA A 127 5.12 1.42 -1.61
C ALA A 127 5.53 1.02 -0.18
N VAL A 128 6.50 1.74 0.39
CA VAL A 128 6.88 1.61 1.81
C VAL A 128 6.23 2.74 2.58
N VAL A 129 5.29 2.39 3.45
CA VAL A 129 4.39 3.30 4.13
C VAL A 129 4.65 3.28 5.62
N GLU A 130 4.76 4.46 6.23
CA GLU A 130 4.86 4.67 7.66
C GLU A 130 3.59 5.33 8.19
N VAL A 131 2.96 4.73 9.20
CA VAL A 131 1.83 5.32 9.93
C VAL A 131 2.39 6.23 11.03
N LEU A 132 2.34 7.54 10.82
CA LEU A 132 2.94 8.52 11.72
C LEU A 132 2.12 8.76 12.98
N ARG A 133 0.79 8.87 12.80
CA ARG A 133 -0.12 9.21 13.88
C ARG A 133 -1.53 8.78 13.55
N GLU A 134 -2.25 8.36 14.59
CA GLU A 134 -3.69 8.21 14.55
C GLU A 134 -4.39 9.15 15.53
N THR A 135 -5.57 9.56 15.13
CA THR A 135 -6.59 10.15 16.01
C THR A 135 -7.80 9.22 16.03
N ARG A 136 -8.90 9.65 16.65
CA ARG A 136 -10.16 8.90 16.58
C ARG A 136 -10.63 8.69 15.14
N ARG A 137 -10.48 9.69 14.25
CA ARG A 137 -11.10 9.69 12.91
C ARG A 137 -10.13 9.81 11.74
N LEU A 138 -8.88 10.18 11.99
CA LEU A 138 -7.88 10.41 10.95
C LEU A 138 -6.63 9.61 11.25
N ALA A 139 -5.95 9.17 10.20
CA ALA A 139 -4.61 8.65 10.24
C ALA A 139 -3.73 9.45 9.27
N PHE A 140 -2.50 9.75 9.70
CA PHE A 140 -1.52 10.48 8.92
C PHE A 140 -0.39 9.53 8.55
N LEU A 141 -0.07 9.46 7.26
CA LEU A 141 0.88 8.53 6.70
C LEU A 141 1.87 9.26 5.81
N ARG A 142 3.06 8.68 5.66
CA ARG A 142 4.01 9.05 4.61
C ARG A 142 4.65 7.81 4.02
N GLY A 143 5.31 7.95 2.89
CA GLY A 143 6.04 6.83 2.33
C GLY A 143 6.84 7.16 1.10
N LEU A 144 7.47 6.12 0.58
CA LEU A 144 8.20 6.14 -0.68
C LEU A 144 7.64 5.07 -1.61
N ILE A 145 7.61 5.39 -2.90
CA ILE A 145 7.54 4.41 -3.97
C ILE A 145 8.96 4.10 -4.41
N MET A 146 9.35 2.84 -4.37
CA MET A 146 10.72 2.39 -4.59
C MET A 146 10.78 1.17 -5.51
N GLN A 147 11.92 1.03 -6.18
CA GLN A 147 12.34 -0.19 -6.87
C GLN A 147 13.78 -0.45 -6.52
N ASP A 148 14.04 -1.55 -5.81
CA ASP A 148 15.35 -1.88 -5.24
C ASP A 148 15.89 -0.71 -4.39
N ASP A 149 16.96 -0.06 -4.83
CA ASP A 149 17.63 1.08 -4.21
C ASP A 149 17.20 2.46 -4.77
N GLY A 150 16.34 2.48 -5.80
CA GLY A 150 15.84 3.68 -6.44
C GLY A 150 14.53 4.20 -5.85
N ILE A 151 14.44 5.52 -5.65
CA ILE A 151 13.20 6.20 -5.28
C ILE A 151 12.49 6.70 -6.53
N VAL A 152 11.26 6.21 -6.76
CA VAL A 152 10.38 6.64 -7.86
C VAL A 152 9.54 7.83 -7.43
N ALA A 153 8.97 7.79 -6.23
CA ALA A 153 8.18 8.89 -5.68
C ALA A 153 8.24 8.95 -4.15
N ALA A 154 7.91 10.11 -3.59
CA ALA A 154 7.65 10.29 -2.17
C ALA A 154 6.22 10.80 -1.97
N PHE A 155 5.60 10.48 -0.84
CA PHE A 155 4.26 10.97 -0.54
C PHE A 155 4.01 11.22 0.95
N SER A 156 3.03 12.07 1.20
CA SER A 156 2.33 12.21 2.49
C SER A 156 0.83 12.20 2.24
N GLY A 157 0.05 11.60 3.14
CA GLY A 157 -1.40 11.56 2.98
C GLY A 157 -2.14 11.43 4.30
N THR A 158 -3.42 11.76 4.23
CA THR A 158 -4.37 11.60 5.34
C THR A 158 -5.50 10.68 4.92
N ALA A 159 -5.78 9.69 5.75
CA ALA A 159 -6.94 8.82 5.60
C ALA A 159 -7.96 9.09 6.72
N ARG A 160 -9.25 9.08 6.39
CA ARG A 160 -10.34 9.07 7.35
C ARG A 160 -10.69 7.63 7.70
N LYS A 161 -10.64 7.31 8.99
CA LYS A 161 -11.03 6.02 9.56
C LYS A 161 -12.55 5.91 9.69
N PRO A 162 -13.10 4.68 9.77
CA PRO A 162 -14.52 4.46 9.96
C PRO A 162 -14.98 5.10 11.28
N SER A 163 -16.23 5.56 11.34
CA SER A 163 -16.83 5.90 12.63
C SER A 163 -17.17 4.62 13.38
N GLU A 164 -16.89 4.58 14.69
CA GLU A 164 -17.49 3.58 15.58
C GLU A 164 -19.00 3.68 15.42
N ARG A 165 -19.64 2.55 15.07
CA ARG A 165 -21.10 2.49 15.02
C ARG A 165 -21.61 2.66 16.45
N LYS A 166 -22.56 3.55 16.67
CA LYS A 166 -23.44 3.47 17.85
C LYS A 166 -24.38 2.28 17.70
#